data_AF-A0A561TNU7-F1
#
_entry.id   AF-A0A561TNU7-F1
#
_cell.length_a   1.000
_cell.length_b   1.000
_cell.length_c   1.000
_cell.angle_alpha   90.00
_cell.angle_beta   90.00
_cell.angle_gamma   90.00
#
_symmetry.space_group_name_H-M   'P 1'
#
loop_
_entity.id
_entity.type
_entity.pdbx_description
1 polymer ?
#
loop_
_entity_poly.entity_id
_entity_poly.type
_entity_poly.pdbx_seq_one_letter_code
_entity_poly.pdbx_strand_id
1 'polypeptide(L)'
;MGLDQWRDLSRSVRKGGLECLRQPPNPRESAIHALAARIRRLAPSCGPVRLVGVDGHAGSGKSTFAGELARELDGAPVLRLDDIACHDELFDWTGRLLSQVVEPLRRGGTAHYSPYDWRTRRFGPPRPLPPAPVVVVEGVGAGRRALRPHLALLLWIEVPREESWARGKARDGEEQREFWDGWVRAEREHFARDPSRPFADLLVLQRRTGYELLPGPAGTGEPPPPLTHGDEPSAMW
;
A
#
# COMPACT_ATOMS: atom_id res chain seq x y z
N MET A 1 8.93 -6.88 -62.21
CA MET A 1 7.85 -7.72 -62.80
C MET A 1 7.79 -8.99 -61.97
N GLY A 2 6.72 -9.42 -61.31
CA GLY A 2 5.35 -8.93 -61.14
C GLY A 2 4.70 -9.77 -60.01
N LEU A 3 3.69 -9.19 -59.35
CA LEU A 3 2.77 -9.86 -58.43
C LEU A 3 1.94 -10.93 -59.17
N ASP A 4 1.32 -11.82 -58.39
CA ASP A 4 0.29 -12.81 -58.75
C ASP A 4 0.77 -14.18 -59.21
N GLN A 5 0.92 -15.12 -58.24
CA GLN A 5 0.51 -16.54 -58.39
C GLN A 5 0.76 -17.47 -57.19
N TRP A 6 1.05 -16.98 -55.99
CA TRP A 6 1.11 -17.83 -54.78
C TRP A 6 -0.21 -17.90 -53.99
N ARG A 7 -1.33 -17.80 -54.72
CA ARG A 7 -2.68 -18.11 -54.25
C ARG A 7 -3.17 -19.41 -54.90
N ASP A 8 -2.52 -20.56 -54.68
CA ASP A 8 -3.21 -21.85 -54.87
C ASP A 8 -2.51 -23.10 -54.30
N LEU A 9 -2.01 -23.03 -53.07
CA LEU A 9 -1.63 -24.26 -52.35
C LEU A 9 -2.32 -24.35 -50.99
N SER A 10 -3.62 -24.06 -50.98
CA SER A 10 -4.53 -24.55 -49.95
C SER A 10 -5.23 -25.80 -50.46
N ARG A 11 -4.66 -26.98 -50.16
CA ARG A 11 -5.34 -28.25 -49.83
C ARG A 11 -4.32 -29.39 -49.83
N SER A 12 -3.85 -29.79 -48.65
CA SER A 12 -3.97 -31.19 -48.18
C SER A 12 -3.29 -31.39 -46.81
N VAL A 13 -4.12 -31.36 -45.77
CA VAL A 13 -4.10 -32.19 -44.54
C VAL A 13 -2.76 -32.37 -43.77
N ARG A 14 -2.69 -31.85 -42.53
CA ARG A 14 -2.76 -32.64 -41.27
C ARG A 14 -2.47 -31.83 -39.99
N LYS A 15 -3.44 -31.92 -39.07
CA LYS A 15 -3.32 -32.08 -37.59
C LYS A 15 -2.70 -30.96 -36.74
N GLY A 16 -3.56 -30.41 -35.88
CA GLY A 16 -3.27 -30.30 -34.44
C GLY A 16 -3.01 -28.90 -33.88
N GLY A 17 -3.86 -28.48 -32.95
CA GLY A 17 -3.52 -27.47 -31.93
C GLY A 17 -3.96 -26.04 -32.26
N LEU A 18 -5.04 -25.59 -31.62
CA LEU A 18 -5.17 -24.17 -31.31
C LEU A 18 -4.03 -23.78 -30.35
N GLU A 19 -2.92 -23.27 -30.88
CA GLU A 19 -2.10 -22.35 -30.10
C GLU A 19 -2.77 -20.98 -30.15
N CYS A 20 -3.67 -20.77 -29.20
CA CYS A 20 -4.01 -19.42 -28.77
C CYS A 20 -2.71 -18.85 -28.22
N LEU A 21 -1.99 -18.06 -29.02
CA LEU A 21 -0.85 -17.26 -28.59
C LEU A 21 -1.31 -16.41 -27.41
N ARG A 22 -1.10 -16.91 -26.19
CA ARG A 22 -1.34 -16.14 -24.98
C ARG A 22 -0.44 -14.93 -25.08
N GLN A 23 -1.04 -13.76 -25.24
CA GLN A 23 -0.33 -12.51 -25.06
C GLN A 23 0.41 -12.59 -23.72
N PRO A 24 1.71 -12.22 -23.67
CA PRO A 24 2.40 -12.16 -22.39
C PRO A 24 1.58 -11.27 -21.46
N PRO A 25 1.39 -11.69 -20.19
CA PRO A 25 0.56 -10.92 -19.25
C PRO A 25 1.09 -9.49 -19.19
N ASN A 26 0.18 -8.53 -19.09
CA ASN A 26 0.54 -7.13 -18.92
C ASN A 26 1.53 -7.03 -17.75
N PRO A 27 2.69 -6.35 -17.88
CA PRO A 27 3.65 -6.24 -16.79
C PRO A 27 3.03 -5.74 -15.48
N ARG A 28 1.96 -4.92 -15.57
CA ARG A 28 1.16 -4.46 -14.40
C ARG A 28 0.48 -5.62 -13.67
N GLU A 29 -0.20 -6.47 -14.43
CA GLU A 29 -0.95 -7.62 -13.91
C GLU A 29 0.02 -8.64 -13.32
N SER A 30 1.20 -8.83 -13.93
CA SER A 30 2.20 -9.81 -13.46
C SER A 30 2.67 -9.55 -12.02
N ALA A 31 3.00 -8.31 -11.65
CA ALA A 31 3.55 -8.00 -10.34
C ALA A 31 2.51 -8.08 -9.21
N ILE A 32 1.34 -7.46 -9.41
CA ILE A 32 0.24 -7.50 -8.42
C ILE A 32 -0.29 -8.93 -8.27
N HIS A 33 -0.43 -9.67 -9.37
CA HIS A 33 -0.83 -11.08 -9.34
C HIS A 33 0.16 -11.94 -8.56
N ALA A 34 1.46 -11.80 -8.83
CA ALA A 34 2.50 -12.52 -8.10
C ALA A 34 2.50 -12.18 -6.60
N LEU A 35 2.30 -10.90 -6.26
CA LEU A 35 2.18 -10.45 -4.87
C LEU A 35 0.96 -11.03 -4.17
N ALA A 36 -0.21 -10.99 -4.82
CA ALA A 36 -1.43 -11.56 -4.27
C ALA A 36 -1.29 -13.08 -4.04
N ALA A 37 -0.68 -13.79 -5.00
CA ALA A 37 -0.36 -15.22 -4.83
C ALA A 37 0.58 -15.46 -3.65
N ARG A 38 1.60 -14.60 -3.44
CA ARG A 38 2.49 -14.67 -2.27
C ARG A 38 1.70 -14.44 -0.97
N ILE A 39 0.88 -13.39 -0.90
CA ILE A 39 0.08 -13.04 0.28
C ILE A 39 -0.82 -14.22 0.70
N ARG A 40 -1.52 -14.86 -0.25
CA ARG A 40 -2.38 -16.03 0.03
C ARG A 40 -1.65 -17.18 0.73
N ARG A 41 -0.34 -17.32 0.50
CA ARG A 41 0.49 -18.39 1.10
C ARG A 41 1.12 -18.02 2.44
N LEU A 42 1.05 -16.77 2.87
CA LEU A 42 1.54 -16.36 4.19
C LEU A 42 0.74 -17.05 5.30
N ALA A 43 1.33 -17.21 6.49
CA ALA A 43 0.57 -17.55 7.67
C ALA A 43 -0.33 -16.36 8.07
N PRO A 44 -1.53 -16.57 8.63
CA PRO A 44 -2.28 -15.53 9.31
C PRO A 44 -1.43 -14.86 10.42
N SER A 45 -1.59 -13.55 10.60
CA SER A 45 -0.80 -12.73 11.53
C SER A 45 -1.64 -12.02 12.60
N CYS A 46 -2.95 -11.94 12.37
CA CYS A 46 -3.89 -11.28 13.26
C CYS A 46 -5.09 -12.22 13.46
N GLY A 47 -4.90 -13.24 14.29
CA GLY A 47 -5.89 -14.31 14.45
C GLY A 47 -6.06 -15.09 13.14
N PRO A 48 -7.28 -15.27 12.60
CA PRO A 48 -7.48 -15.93 11.31
C PRO A 48 -7.10 -15.05 10.10
N VAL A 49 -6.76 -13.78 10.32
CA VAL A 49 -6.54 -12.79 9.25
C VAL A 49 -5.06 -12.65 8.90
N ARG A 50 -4.73 -12.56 7.61
CA ARG A 50 -3.45 -12.02 7.13
C ARG A 50 -3.59 -10.51 7.02
N LEU A 51 -3.02 -9.77 7.96
CA LEU A 51 -3.08 -8.31 7.93
C LEU A 51 -1.90 -7.78 7.10
N VAL A 52 -2.19 -7.09 6.01
CA VAL A 52 -1.16 -6.54 5.09
C VAL A 52 -1.12 -5.03 5.24
N GLY A 53 0.04 -4.47 5.61
CA GLY A 53 0.26 -3.04 5.70
C GLY A 53 0.75 -2.45 4.38
N VAL A 54 0.17 -1.35 3.92
CA VAL A 54 0.62 -0.56 2.78
C VAL A 54 0.92 0.86 3.25
N ASP A 55 2.21 1.16 3.43
CA ASP A 55 2.70 2.45 3.93
C ASP A 55 3.51 3.19 2.85
N GLY A 56 3.86 4.44 3.12
CA GLY A 56 4.49 5.38 2.19
C GLY A 56 4.01 6.80 2.46
N HIS A 57 4.73 7.79 1.91
CA HIS A 57 4.41 9.21 2.08
C HIS A 57 3.01 9.58 1.59
N ALA A 58 2.38 10.61 2.17
CA ALA A 58 1.15 11.17 1.64
C ALA A 58 1.34 11.60 0.17
N GLY A 59 0.37 11.24 -0.68
CA GLY A 59 0.46 11.46 -2.13
C GLY A 59 1.32 10.45 -2.92
N SER A 60 1.86 9.41 -2.29
CA SER A 60 2.69 8.41 -3.00
C SER A 60 1.91 7.42 -3.88
N GLY A 61 0.58 7.35 -3.74
CA GLY A 61 -0.28 6.43 -4.50
C GLY A 61 -0.71 5.15 -3.77
N LYS A 62 -0.51 5.08 -2.44
CA LYS A 62 -0.93 3.94 -1.58
C LYS A 62 -2.36 3.48 -1.83
N SER A 63 -3.33 4.38 -1.77
CA SER A 63 -4.75 4.02 -1.91
C SER A 63 -5.07 3.42 -3.28
N THR A 64 -4.41 3.90 -4.35
CA THR A 64 -4.54 3.32 -5.70
C THR A 64 -3.98 1.90 -5.72
N PHE A 65 -2.74 1.71 -5.26
CA PHE A 65 -2.12 0.40 -5.20
C PHE A 65 -2.89 -0.59 -4.31
N ALA A 66 -3.34 -0.15 -3.13
CA ALA A 66 -4.11 -0.97 -2.20
C ALA A 66 -5.45 -1.41 -2.82
N GLY A 67 -6.12 -0.52 -3.57
CA GLY A 67 -7.34 -0.86 -4.31
C GLY A 67 -7.11 -1.90 -5.42
N GLU A 68 -6.03 -1.75 -6.19
CA GLU A 68 -5.65 -2.75 -7.21
C GLU A 68 -5.29 -4.11 -6.58
N LEU A 69 -4.51 -4.10 -5.49
CA LEU A 69 -4.15 -5.31 -4.75
C LEU A 69 -5.38 -6.00 -4.13
N ALA A 70 -6.31 -5.23 -3.56
CA ALA A 70 -7.54 -5.77 -3.00
C ALA A 70 -8.42 -6.45 -4.07
N ARG A 71 -8.51 -5.87 -5.28
CA ARG A 71 -9.21 -6.50 -6.40
C ARG A 71 -8.59 -7.84 -6.78
N GLU A 72 -7.26 -7.91 -6.82
CA GLU A 72 -6.55 -9.15 -7.12
C GLU A 72 -6.68 -10.19 -5.99
N LEU A 73 -6.94 -9.74 -4.76
CA LEU A 73 -7.21 -10.56 -3.57
C LEU A 73 -8.71 -10.82 -3.36
N ASP A 74 -9.45 -11.05 -4.45
CA ASP A 74 -10.86 -11.45 -4.42
C ASP A 74 -11.77 -10.43 -3.69
N GLY A 75 -11.42 -9.14 -3.76
CA GLY A 75 -12.17 -8.06 -3.10
C GLY A 75 -11.87 -7.91 -1.60
N ALA A 76 -10.65 -8.24 -1.17
CA ALA A 76 -10.22 -8.10 0.22
C ALA A 76 -10.56 -6.71 0.81
N PRO A 77 -11.07 -6.62 2.06
CA PRO A 77 -11.34 -5.34 2.69
C PRO A 77 -10.09 -4.46 2.80
N VAL A 78 -10.25 -3.15 2.52
CA VAL A 78 -9.21 -2.13 2.70
C VAL A 78 -9.65 -1.17 3.79
N LEU A 79 -8.92 -1.16 4.90
CA LEU A 79 -9.04 -0.14 5.95
C LEU A 79 -8.07 1.00 5.66
N ARG A 80 -8.58 2.23 5.61
CA ARG A 80 -7.76 3.43 5.43
C ARG A 80 -7.46 4.03 6.79
N LEU A 81 -6.19 4.34 7.08
CA LEU A 81 -5.83 4.97 8.34
C LEU A 81 -6.37 6.40 8.45
N ASP A 82 -6.68 7.05 7.33
CA ASP A 82 -7.37 8.34 7.30
C ASP A 82 -8.79 8.26 7.90
N ASP A 83 -9.41 7.06 7.93
CA ASP A 83 -10.69 6.86 8.63
C ASP A 83 -10.50 6.76 10.16
N ILE A 84 -9.28 6.48 10.63
CA ILE A 84 -8.96 6.24 12.04
C ILE A 84 -8.28 7.47 12.67
N ALA A 85 -7.47 8.19 11.91
CA ALA A 85 -6.85 9.45 12.30
C ALA A 85 -7.90 10.58 12.38
N CYS A 86 -7.56 11.65 13.08
CA CYS A 86 -8.39 12.86 13.14
C CYS A 86 -7.50 14.11 13.24
N HIS A 87 -8.11 15.30 13.15
CA HIS A 87 -7.37 16.57 13.23
C HIS A 87 -6.53 16.71 14.51
N ASP A 88 -7.04 16.21 15.64
CA ASP A 88 -6.37 16.31 16.94
C ASP A 88 -5.29 15.24 17.12
N GLU A 89 -5.37 14.14 16.36
CA GLU A 89 -4.50 12.98 16.46
C GLU A 89 -4.10 12.48 15.07
N LEU A 90 -3.28 13.26 14.36
CA LEU A 90 -2.81 12.88 13.01
C LEU A 90 -2.05 11.53 13.03
N PHE A 91 -1.28 11.27 14.10
CA PHE A 91 -0.49 10.04 14.27
C PHE A 91 -0.65 9.36 15.63
N ASP A 92 -1.49 9.90 16.53
CA ASP A 92 -1.72 9.33 17.87
C ASP A 92 -2.98 8.45 17.96
N TRP A 93 -3.36 7.84 16.85
CA TRP A 93 -4.56 7.01 16.73
C TRP A 93 -4.33 5.52 17.07
N THR A 94 -3.16 5.17 17.62
CA THR A 94 -2.75 3.78 17.92
C THR A 94 -3.79 3.01 18.70
N GLY A 95 -4.20 3.56 19.84
CA GLY A 95 -5.11 2.90 20.76
C GLY A 95 -6.47 2.64 20.11
N ARG A 96 -6.93 3.60 19.31
CA ARG A 96 -8.15 3.48 18.51
C ARG A 96 -8.03 2.33 17.51
N LEU A 97 -6.97 2.27 16.70
CA LEU A 97 -6.79 1.18 15.73
C LEU A 97 -6.72 -0.19 16.43
N LEU A 98 -5.94 -0.29 17.51
CA LEU A 98 -5.77 -1.57 18.21
C LEU A 98 -7.08 -2.07 18.82
N SER A 99 -7.81 -1.19 19.52
CA SER A 99 -9.05 -1.56 20.21
C SER A 99 -10.22 -1.81 19.26
N GLN A 100 -10.38 -0.99 18.22
CA GLN A 100 -11.54 -1.05 17.31
C GLN A 100 -11.36 -2.06 16.17
N VAL A 101 -10.12 -2.34 15.78
CA VAL A 101 -9.81 -3.13 14.58
C VAL A 101 -8.97 -4.35 14.90
N VAL A 102 -7.72 -4.15 15.34
CA VAL A 102 -6.74 -5.26 15.41
C VAL A 102 -7.19 -6.32 16.39
N GLU A 103 -7.58 -5.94 17.60
CA GLU A 103 -7.93 -6.89 18.65
C GLU A 103 -9.23 -7.68 18.33
N PRO A 104 -10.31 -7.06 17.80
CA PRO A 104 -11.46 -7.82 17.28
C PRO A 104 -11.09 -8.81 16.17
N LEU A 105 -10.31 -8.39 15.16
CA LEU A 105 -9.87 -9.27 14.08
C LEU A 105 -9.00 -10.41 14.60
N ARG A 106 -8.12 -10.14 15.59
CA ARG A 106 -7.27 -11.14 16.25
C ARG A 106 -8.07 -12.26 16.92
N ARG A 107 -9.27 -11.94 17.42
CA ARG A 107 -10.21 -12.93 17.99
C ARG A 107 -11.13 -13.56 16.95
N GLY A 108 -10.97 -13.24 15.66
CA GLY A 108 -11.85 -13.70 14.59
C GLY A 108 -13.24 -13.06 14.62
N GLY A 109 -13.40 -11.93 15.30
CA GLY A 109 -14.66 -11.18 15.36
C GLY A 109 -14.70 -10.02 14.37
N THR A 110 -15.91 -9.53 14.09
CA THR A 110 -16.12 -8.32 13.28
C THR A 110 -15.67 -7.09 14.05
N ALA A 111 -14.66 -6.39 13.50
CA ALA A 111 -14.24 -5.08 13.97
C ALA A 111 -15.30 -4.02 13.67
N HIS A 112 -15.35 -2.96 14.47
CA HIS A 112 -16.23 -1.82 14.23
C HIS A 112 -15.43 -0.54 14.49
N TYR A 113 -15.22 0.25 13.43
CA TYR A 113 -14.49 1.50 13.52
C TYR A 113 -15.39 2.68 13.13
N SER A 114 -15.21 3.81 13.78
CA SER A 114 -15.90 5.05 13.40
C SER A 114 -15.01 5.83 12.42
N PRO A 115 -15.40 5.97 11.15
CA PRO A 115 -14.62 6.75 10.19
C PRO A 115 -14.68 8.24 10.51
N TYR A 116 -13.54 8.92 10.41
CA TYR A 116 -13.45 10.35 10.58
C TYR A 116 -13.76 11.10 9.27
N ASP A 117 -14.72 12.04 9.33
CA ASP A 117 -14.98 12.97 8.24
C ASP A 117 -14.12 14.23 8.42
N TRP A 118 -13.10 14.37 7.58
CA TRP A 118 -12.16 15.49 7.60
C TRP A 118 -12.81 16.83 7.24
N ARG A 119 -13.94 16.83 6.51
CA ARG A 119 -14.64 18.07 6.13
C ARG A 119 -15.54 18.56 7.26
N THR A 120 -16.28 17.66 7.91
CA THR A 120 -17.16 18.00 9.03
C THR A 120 -16.47 17.94 10.40
N ARG A 121 -15.22 17.47 10.44
CA ARG A 121 -14.35 17.32 11.60
C ARG A 121 -14.96 16.46 12.72
N ARG A 122 -15.66 15.39 12.35
CA ARG A 122 -16.36 14.52 13.30
C ARG A 122 -16.24 13.06 12.91
N PHE A 123 -16.27 12.19 13.91
CA PHE A 123 -16.45 10.77 13.68
C PHE A 123 -17.90 10.47 13.28
N GLY A 124 -18.06 9.67 12.23
CA GLY A 124 -19.34 9.13 11.79
C GLY A 124 -19.79 7.91 12.61
N PRO A 125 -20.95 7.34 12.27
CA PRO A 125 -21.42 6.10 12.87
C PRO A 125 -20.44 4.94 12.63
N PRO A 126 -20.31 3.99 13.57
CA PRO A 126 -19.44 2.82 13.41
C PRO A 126 -19.77 2.02 12.15
N ARG A 127 -18.73 1.59 11.42
CA ARG A 127 -18.80 0.72 10.26
C ARG A 127 -18.21 -0.66 10.58
N PRO A 128 -18.88 -1.76 10.18
CA PRO A 128 -18.35 -3.09 10.40
C PRO A 128 -17.19 -3.37 9.44
N LEU A 129 -16.19 -4.08 9.94
CA LEU A 129 -15.10 -4.69 9.19
C LEU A 129 -15.03 -6.17 9.59
N PRO A 130 -15.73 -7.07 8.88
CA PRO A 130 -15.70 -8.49 9.18
C PRO A 130 -14.30 -9.07 8.93
N PRO A 131 -13.90 -10.12 9.66
CA PRO A 131 -12.67 -10.82 9.35
C PRO A 131 -12.74 -11.43 7.95
N ALA A 132 -11.62 -11.37 7.23
CA ALA A 132 -11.44 -11.94 5.91
C ALA A 132 -10.09 -12.67 5.84
N PRO A 133 -9.88 -13.59 4.89
CA PRO A 133 -8.59 -14.28 4.74
C PRO A 133 -7.40 -13.32 4.63
N VAL A 134 -7.63 -12.15 4.03
CA VAL A 134 -6.71 -11.01 3.97
C VAL A 134 -7.46 -9.73 4.26
N VAL A 135 -6.86 -8.83 5.04
CA VAL A 135 -7.31 -7.45 5.22
C VAL A 135 -6.12 -6.53 4.95
N VAL A 136 -6.32 -5.52 4.10
CA VAL A 136 -5.30 -4.52 3.78
C VAL A 136 -5.53 -3.29 4.67
N VAL A 137 -4.46 -2.81 5.32
CA VAL A 137 -4.44 -1.55 6.06
C VAL A 137 -3.54 -0.60 5.29
N GLU A 138 -4.07 0.51 4.81
CA GLU A 138 -3.33 1.48 4.02
C GLU A 138 -3.36 2.87 4.65
N GLY A 139 -2.24 3.58 4.56
CA GLY A 139 -2.13 4.96 5.04
C GLY A 139 -0.76 5.24 5.64
N VAL A 140 -0.49 6.52 5.89
CA VAL A 140 0.77 6.93 6.51
C VAL A 140 0.81 6.37 7.93
N GLY A 141 1.83 5.55 8.22
CA GLY A 141 1.96 4.87 9.51
C GLY A 141 1.40 3.45 9.52
N ALA A 142 0.97 2.87 8.39
CA ALA A 142 0.59 1.46 8.31
C ALA A 142 1.76 0.50 8.62
N GLY A 143 3.01 0.98 8.63
CA GLY A 143 4.21 0.25 9.01
C GLY A 143 4.78 0.64 10.37
N ARG A 144 4.02 1.34 11.22
CA ARG A 144 4.47 1.76 12.55
C ARG A 144 4.78 0.60 13.48
N ARG A 145 5.72 0.80 14.42
CA ARG A 145 6.25 -0.24 15.32
C ARG A 145 5.15 -1.00 16.07
N ALA A 146 4.12 -0.31 16.54
CA ALA A 146 3.02 -0.94 17.28
C ALA A 146 2.13 -1.85 16.41
N LEU A 147 2.12 -1.66 15.08
CA LEU A 147 1.32 -2.47 14.17
C LEU A 147 2.10 -3.67 13.60
N ARG A 148 3.43 -3.54 13.44
CA ARG A 148 4.31 -4.59 12.87
C ARG A 148 4.09 -5.99 13.45
N PRO A 149 3.93 -6.19 14.79
CA PRO A 149 3.70 -7.53 15.35
C PRO A 149 2.41 -8.22 14.86
N HIS A 150 1.49 -7.47 14.26
CA HIS A 150 0.22 -7.97 13.73
C HIS A 150 0.22 -8.12 12.20
N LEU A 151 1.27 -7.66 11.52
CA LEU A 151 1.36 -7.71 10.06
C LEU A 151 1.92 -9.04 9.57
N ALA A 152 1.31 -9.59 8.52
CA ALA A 152 1.85 -10.73 7.76
C ALA A 152 2.84 -10.25 6.70
N LEU A 153 2.67 -9.02 6.23
CA LEU A 153 3.51 -8.37 5.22
C LEU A 153 3.39 -6.84 5.34
N LEU A 154 4.52 -6.15 5.30
CA LEU A 154 4.60 -4.70 5.20
C LEU A 154 5.16 -4.29 3.83
N LEU A 155 4.36 -3.53 3.09
CA LEU A 155 4.71 -2.95 1.80
C LEU A 155 4.97 -1.46 1.97
N TRP A 156 6.04 -0.96 1.34
CA TRP A 156 6.33 0.46 1.27
C TRP A 156 6.25 0.97 -0.17
N ILE A 157 5.40 1.96 -0.42
CA ILE A 157 5.31 2.64 -1.72
C ILE A 157 6.51 3.57 -1.86
N GLU A 158 7.44 3.21 -2.73
CA GLU A 158 8.72 3.89 -2.90
C GLU A 158 8.57 5.03 -3.91
N VAL A 159 8.34 6.23 -3.37
CA VAL A 159 8.36 7.50 -4.08
C VAL A 159 9.09 8.51 -3.19
N PRO A 160 10.00 9.34 -3.71
CA PRO A 160 10.63 10.41 -2.94
C PRO A 160 9.56 11.26 -2.23
N ARG A 161 9.80 11.60 -0.96
CA ARG A 161 8.80 12.32 -0.14
C ARG A 161 8.37 13.65 -0.76
N GLU A 162 9.32 14.44 -1.28
CA GLU A 162 9.04 15.75 -1.86
C GLU A 162 8.17 15.63 -3.11
N GLU A 163 8.43 14.60 -3.93
CA GLU A 163 7.61 14.28 -5.08
C GLU A 163 6.21 13.81 -4.67
N SER A 164 6.11 12.98 -3.63
CA SER A 164 4.82 12.51 -3.08
C SER A 164 3.98 13.68 -2.58
N TRP A 165 4.56 14.58 -1.79
CA TRP A 165 3.88 15.78 -1.30
C TRP A 165 3.50 16.72 -2.43
N ALA A 166 4.35 16.93 -3.43
CA ALA A 166 4.02 17.74 -4.59
C ALA A 166 2.80 17.19 -5.34
N ARG A 167 2.75 15.86 -5.57
CA ARG A 167 1.59 15.18 -6.19
C ARG A 167 0.32 15.35 -5.35
N GLY A 168 0.44 15.19 -4.03
CA GLY A 168 -0.68 15.37 -3.10
C GLY A 168 -1.23 16.79 -3.10
N LYS A 169 -0.35 17.80 -2.95
CA LYS A 169 -0.71 19.22 -3.02
C LYS A 169 -1.36 19.58 -4.34
N ALA A 170 -0.83 19.09 -5.46
CA ALA A 170 -1.39 19.35 -6.79
C ALA A 170 -2.80 18.76 -6.96
N ARG A 171 -3.07 17.57 -6.38
CA ARG A 171 -4.39 16.92 -6.41
C ARG A 171 -5.41 17.64 -5.54
N ASP A 172 -5.02 18.03 -4.34
CA ASP A 172 -5.94 18.57 -3.33
C ASP A 172 -6.19 20.07 -3.48
N GLY A 173 -5.32 20.76 -4.24
CA GLY A 173 -5.50 22.15 -4.63
C GLY A 173 -5.06 23.17 -3.59
N GLU A 174 -5.09 24.43 -4.01
CA GLU A 174 -4.58 25.57 -3.25
C GLU A 174 -5.32 25.82 -1.92
N GLU A 175 -6.60 25.49 -1.86
CA GLU A 175 -7.46 25.66 -0.69
C GLU A 175 -6.99 24.81 0.51
N GLN A 176 -6.17 23.79 0.27
CA GLN A 176 -5.64 22.89 1.30
C GLN A 176 -4.19 23.21 1.70
N ARG A 177 -3.64 24.36 1.30
CA ARG A 177 -2.23 24.72 1.59
C ARG A 177 -1.86 24.65 3.07
N GLU A 178 -2.62 25.32 3.92
CA GLU A 178 -2.35 25.37 5.37
C GLU A 178 -2.42 23.98 6.01
N PHE A 179 -3.38 23.16 5.57
CA PHE A 179 -3.49 21.76 5.97
C PHE A 179 -2.24 20.98 5.56
N TRP A 180 -1.79 21.13 4.32
CA TRP A 180 -0.61 20.46 3.80
C TRP A 180 0.68 20.87 4.52
N ASP A 181 0.81 22.11 4.95
CA ASP A 181 1.99 22.56 5.70
C ASP A 181 2.04 21.92 7.10
N GLY A 182 0.90 21.87 7.79
CA GLY A 182 0.77 21.13 9.06
C GLY A 182 1.02 19.62 8.88
N TRP A 183 0.46 19.04 7.82
CA TRP A 183 0.62 17.62 7.50
C TRP A 183 2.07 17.24 7.22
N VAL A 184 2.78 17.99 6.37
CA VAL A 184 4.19 17.70 6.02
C VAL A 184 5.05 17.72 7.27
N ARG A 185 4.84 18.68 8.17
CA ARG A 185 5.55 18.73 9.46
C ARG A 185 5.27 17.49 10.30
N ALA A 186 3.99 17.14 10.48
CA ALA A 186 3.58 16.01 11.30
C ALA A 186 4.08 14.66 10.73
N GLU A 187 4.02 14.46 9.40
CA GLU A 187 4.50 13.26 8.75
C GLU A 187 6.02 13.09 8.89
N ARG A 188 6.79 14.18 8.74
CA ARG A 188 8.23 14.16 8.95
C ARG A 188 8.58 13.75 10.37
N GLU A 189 7.89 14.33 11.35
CA GLU A 189 8.06 14.01 12.78
C GLU A 189 7.69 12.55 13.08
N HIS A 190 6.59 12.06 12.47
CA HIS A 190 6.16 10.67 12.58
C HIS A 190 7.25 9.71 12.09
N PHE A 191 7.73 9.86 10.85
CA PHE A 191 8.73 8.94 10.30
C PHE A 191 10.12 9.11 10.92
N ALA A 192 10.46 10.28 11.47
CA ALA A 192 11.68 10.44 12.24
C ALA A 192 11.65 9.63 13.55
N ARG A 193 10.49 9.54 14.21
CA ARG A 193 10.32 8.82 15.48
C ARG A 193 10.02 7.34 15.33
N ASP A 194 9.23 6.96 14.33
CA ASP A 194 8.81 5.58 14.06
C ASP A 194 8.86 5.28 12.55
N PRO A 195 10.07 5.08 12.00
CA PRO A 195 10.25 4.89 10.56
C PRO A 195 9.66 3.55 10.10
N SER A 196 8.83 3.55 9.06
CA SER A 196 8.27 2.33 8.48
C SER A 196 9.18 1.68 7.42
N ARG A 197 9.77 2.49 6.52
CA ARG A 197 10.54 2.00 5.36
C ARG A 197 11.64 0.99 5.70
N PRO A 198 12.48 1.18 6.75
CA PRO A 198 13.52 0.20 7.10
C PRO A 198 12.97 -1.17 7.53
N PHE A 199 11.69 -1.26 7.85
CA PHE A 199 11.03 -2.50 8.28
C PHE A 199 10.12 -3.10 7.19
N ALA A 200 10.06 -2.49 6.01
CA ALA A 200 9.28 -3.01 4.92
C ALA A 200 9.87 -4.33 4.40
N ASP A 201 9.00 -5.31 4.14
CA ASP A 201 9.36 -6.58 3.52
C ASP A 201 9.61 -6.42 2.03
N LEU A 202 8.87 -5.50 1.39
CA LEU A 202 8.97 -5.17 -0.02
C LEU A 202 8.83 -3.66 -0.26
N LEU A 203 9.61 -3.17 -1.22
CA LEU A 203 9.43 -1.84 -1.80
C LEU A 203 8.61 -1.98 -3.09
N VAL A 204 7.63 -1.09 -3.27
CA VAL A 204 6.73 -1.05 -4.42
C VAL A 204 7.03 0.21 -5.23
N LEU A 205 7.55 0.05 -6.43
CA LEU A 205 7.88 1.16 -7.32
C LEU A 205 6.84 1.25 -8.43
N GLN A 206 6.20 2.41 -8.57
CA GLN A 206 5.32 2.65 -9.71
C GLN A 206 6.16 2.87 -10.97
N ARG A 207 5.86 2.10 -12.03
CA ARG A 207 6.49 2.22 -13.35
C ARG A 207 5.47 2.76 -14.36
N ARG A 208 5.97 3.19 -15.53
CA ARG A 208 5.13 3.65 -16.65
C ARG A 208 4.06 2.62 -17.01
N THR A 209 4.40 1.34 -16.89
CA THR A 209 3.48 0.22 -16.97
C THR A 209 3.54 -0.63 -15.70
N GLY A 210 2.83 -0.21 -14.65
CA GLY A 210 2.49 -1.07 -13.52
C GLY A 210 3.36 -0.86 -12.31
N TYR A 211 3.70 -1.95 -11.62
CA TYR A 211 4.53 -1.92 -10.44
C TYR A 211 5.70 -2.87 -10.56
N GLU A 212 6.80 -2.48 -9.94
CA GLU A 212 7.95 -3.35 -9.69
C GLU A 212 8.07 -3.57 -8.19
N LEU A 213 8.39 -4.80 -7.79
CA LEU A 213 8.55 -5.21 -6.40
C LEU A 213 10.02 -5.51 -6.15
N LEU A 214 10.63 -4.79 -5.22
CA LEU A 214 11.99 -5.04 -4.77
C LEU A 214 11.98 -5.60 -3.34
N PRO A 215 12.97 -6.42 -2.96
CA PRO A 215 13.19 -6.77 -1.56
C PRO A 215 13.27 -5.50 -0.70
N GLY A 216 12.51 -5.47 0.39
CA GLY A 216 12.60 -4.41 1.37
C GLY A 216 13.78 -4.62 2.33
N PRO A 217 14.22 -3.58 3.05
CA PRO A 217 15.40 -3.67 3.91
C PRO A 217 15.30 -4.78 4.97
N ALA A 218 14.09 -5.05 5.50
CA ALA A 218 13.87 -6.13 6.47
C ALA A 218 14.19 -7.53 5.91
N GLY A 219 14.00 -7.74 4.60
CA GLY A 219 14.27 -9.01 3.93
C GLY A 219 15.74 -9.22 3.53
N THR A 220 16.58 -8.18 3.63
CA THR A 220 18.00 -8.24 3.25
C THR A 220 18.91 -8.74 4.38
N GLY A 221 18.39 -8.86 5.60
CA GLY A 221 19.19 -9.21 6.78
C GLY A 221 20.15 -8.10 7.25
N GLU A 222 20.18 -6.96 6.55
CA GLU A 222 20.90 -5.78 7.03
C GLU A 222 20.13 -5.17 8.21
N PRO A 223 20.78 -4.98 9.37
CA PRO A 223 20.17 -4.22 10.46
C PRO A 223 19.87 -2.81 9.96
N PRO A 224 18.70 -2.24 10.32
CA PRO A 224 18.36 -0.88 9.91
C PRO A 224 19.49 0.06 10.36
N PRO A 225 19.92 1.02 9.50
CA PRO A 225 21.01 1.91 9.85
C PRO A 225 20.70 2.64 11.16
N PRO A 226 21.70 2.89 12.02
CA PRO A 226 21.48 3.57 13.28
C PRO A 226 20.84 4.94 13.01
N LEU A 227 19.73 5.21 13.71
CA LEU A 227 19.03 6.49 13.65
C LEU A 227 19.89 7.55 14.35
N THR A 228 20.88 8.10 13.65
CA THR A 228 21.57 9.31 14.10
C THR A 228 20.68 10.51 13.82
N HIS A 229 20.11 11.07 14.88
CA HIS A 229 19.57 12.43 14.88
C HIS A 229 20.68 13.39 14.46
N GLY A 230 20.61 13.91 13.25
CA GLY A 230 21.39 15.08 12.85
C GLY A 230 20.63 16.32 13.29
N ASP A 231 21.05 16.90 14.42
CA ASP A 231 20.66 18.24 14.82
C ASP A 231 21.32 19.29 13.91
N GLU A 232 20.44 20.15 13.38
CA GLU A 232 20.58 21.56 13.07
C GLU A 232 21.60 22.10 12.03
N PRO A 233 21.25 23.24 11.39
CA PRO A 233 21.89 23.71 10.18
C PRO A 233 23.20 24.44 10.47
N SER A 234 24.18 24.20 9.61
CA SER A 234 25.40 24.98 9.47
C SER A 234 25.11 26.48 9.46
N ALA A 235 25.54 27.17 10.51
CA ALA A 235 25.75 28.60 10.47
C ALA A 235 26.96 28.90 9.56
N MET A 236 26.67 29.50 8.41
CA MET A 236 27.59 30.22 7.52
C MET A 236 26.68 31.16 6.69
N TRP A 237 26.74 32.49 6.74
CA TRP A 237 27.70 33.47 7.25
C TRP A 237 26.96 34.66 7.88
#